data_AF-A0A382JGV5-F1
#
_entry.id   AF-A0A382JGV5-F1
#
_cell.length_a   1.000
_cell.length_b   1.000
_cell.length_c   1.000
_cell.angle_alpha   90.00
_cell.angle_beta   90.00
_cell.angle_gamma   90.00
#
_symmetry.space_group_name_H-M   'P 1'
#
loop_
_entity.id
_entity.type
_entity.pdbx_description
1 polymer ?
#
loop_
_entity_poly.entity_id
_entity_poly.type
_entity_poly.pdbx_seq_one_letter_code
_entity_poly.pdbx_strand_id
1 'polypeptide(L)'
;MASNKIAITDLEFDTIKSNLKSYLSAQTTFQDYDFEGSGMDVLMDILAYNTHYMGYYANMIGNEMFMDSSSLRESVVSHAKHLNVIPTSVTSPTAYLNMTFTPTGSPVSLTIAKNTKFTTSISAISYTFTTTSATTILPAAGVYSVTNLAIKEGKILNKSYTV
;
A
#
# COMPACT_ATOMS: atom_id res chain seq x y z
N MET A 1 -43.93 -24.92 13.04
CA MET A 1 -42.92 -24.03 13.65
C MET A 1 -42.05 -23.49 12.52
N ALA A 2 -42.53 -22.47 11.80
CA ALA A 2 -41.71 -21.79 10.80
C ALA A 2 -40.56 -21.10 11.54
N SER A 3 -39.34 -21.32 11.07
CA SER A 3 -38.14 -20.76 11.68
C SER A 3 -38.13 -19.25 11.46
N ASN A 4 -38.55 -18.46 12.45
CA ASN A 4 -38.45 -16.99 12.49
C ASN A 4 -36.98 -16.53 12.61
N LYS A 5 -36.17 -16.87 11.61
CA LYS A 5 -34.79 -16.41 11.49
C LYS A 5 -34.78 -15.17 10.62
N ILE A 6 -33.98 -14.19 11.02
CA ILE A 6 -33.66 -13.00 10.21
C ILE A 6 -33.08 -13.49 8.88
N ALA A 7 -33.59 -13.00 7.76
CA ALA A 7 -33.01 -13.25 6.45
C ALA A 7 -31.76 -12.35 6.29
N ILE A 8 -30.56 -12.96 6.28
CA ILE A 8 -29.25 -12.27 6.29
C ILE A 8 -28.70 -12.16 4.84
N THR A 9 -29.57 -11.97 3.85
CA THR A 9 -29.14 -11.87 2.44
C THR A 9 -29.10 -10.43 1.95
N ASP A 10 -29.94 -9.56 2.51
CA ASP A 10 -30.07 -8.17 2.08
C ASP A 10 -29.57 -7.23 3.17
N LEU A 11 -28.51 -6.48 2.87
CA LEU A 11 -27.93 -5.50 3.78
C LEU A 11 -28.62 -4.13 3.72
N GLU A 12 -29.66 -3.97 2.90
CA GLU A 12 -30.37 -2.70 2.76
C GLU A 12 -31.06 -2.30 4.06
N PHE A 13 -30.95 -1.02 4.43
CA PHE A 13 -31.45 -0.49 5.69
C PHE A 13 -32.94 -0.81 5.93
N ASP A 14 -33.80 -0.56 4.94
CA ASP A 14 -35.25 -0.77 5.05
C ASP A 14 -35.60 -2.24 5.23
N THR A 15 -34.85 -3.14 4.59
CA THR A 15 -35.03 -4.59 4.72
C THR A 15 -34.59 -5.07 6.10
N ILE A 16 -33.49 -4.54 6.65
CA ILE A 16 -33.04 -4.83 8.02
C ILE A 16 -34.11 -4.37 9.02
N LYS A 17 -34.64 -3.15 8.87
CA LYS A 17 -35.71 -2.63 9.73
C LYS A 17 -36.96 -3.51 9.68
N SER A 18 -37.41 -3.89 8.48
CA SER A 18 -38.56 -4.77 8.28
C SER A 18 -38.38 -6.16 8.91
N ASN A 19 -37.18 -6.75 8.77
CA ASN A 19 -36.84 -8.02 9.39
C ASN A 19 -36.82 -7.93 10.92
N LEU A 20 -36.24 -6.86 11.49
CA LEU A 20 -36.23 -6.63 12.93
C LEU A 20 -37.66 -6.45 13.48
N LYS A 21 -38.51 -5.67 12.80
CA LYS A 21 -39.92 -5.52 13.16
C LYS A 21 -40.66 -6.86 13.15
N SER A 22 -40.48 -7.66 12.10
CA SER A 22 -41.11 -8.97 11.95
C SER A 22 -40.62 -9.98 12.99
N TYR A 23 -39.34 -9.92 13.37
CA TYR A 23 -38.78 -10.76 14.42
C TYR A 23 -39.32 -10.38 15.81
N LEU A 24 -39.39 -9.08 16.12
CA LEU A 24 -39.84 -8.60 17.42
C LEU A 24 -41.36 -8.71 17.60
N SER A 25 -42.16 -8.51 16.54
CA SER A 25 -43.62 -8.67 16.59
C SER A 25 -44.06 -10.11 16.81
N ALA A 26 -43.22 -11.08 16.43
CA ALA A 26 -43.48 -12.49 16.68
C ALA A 26 -43.12 -12.93 18.12
N GLN A 27 -42.46 -12.09 18.91
CA GLN A 27 -42.08 -12.40 20.28
C GLN A 27 -43.27 -12.21 21.24
N THR A 28 -43.50 -13.18 22.11
CA THR A 28 -44.65 -13.17 23.04
C THR A 28 -44.63 -12.00 24.03
N THR A 29 -43.45 -11.46 24.32
CA THR A 29 -43.24 -10.32 25.23
C THR A 29 -43.62 -8.97 24.63
N PHE A 30 -43.69 -8.86 23.30
CA PHE A 30 -43.88 -7.57 22.60
C PHE A 30 -45.15 -7.56 21.72
N GLN A 31 -46.11 -8.46 21.96
CA GLN A 31 -47.32 -8.56 21.15
C GLN A 31 -48.23 -7.32 21.26
N ASP A 32 -48.11 -6.56 22.34
CA ASP A 32 -48.85 -5.34 22.65
C ASP A 32 -48.18 -4.06 22.12
N TYR A 33 -46.95 -4.16 21.61
CA TYR A 33 -46.22 -3.01 21.08
C TYR A 33 -46.55 -2.75 19.60
N ASP A 34 -46.85 -1.49 19.30
CA ASP A 34 -46.96 -1.00 17.94
C ASP A 34 -45.60 -0.49 17.43
N PHE A 35 -45.00 -1.23 16.49
CA PHE A 35 -43.71 -0.89 15.87
C PHE A 35 -43.82 0.16 14.75
N GLU A 36 -45.02 0.64 14.41
CA GLU A 36 -45.23 1.82 13.55
C GLU A 36 -45.39 3.11 14.38
N GLY A 37 -45.57 2.99 15.69
CA GLY A 37 -45.60 4.11 16.61
C GLY A 37 -44.27 4.89 16.62
N SER A 38 -44.35 6.23 16.58
CA SER A 38 -43.18 7.12 16.37
C SER A 38 -42.02 6.89 17.33
N GLY A 39 -42.27 6.57 18.60
CA GLY A 39 -41.21 6.29 19.58
C GLY A 39 -40.49 4.96 19.34
N MET A 40 -41.25 3.90 19.01
CA MET A 40 -40.68 2.58 18.75
C MET A 40 -40.02 2.53 17.37
N ASP A 41 -40.57 3.23 16.39
CA ASP A 41 -40.02 3.29 15.03
C ASP A 41 -38.62 3.93 15.00
N VAL A 42 -38.40 5.01 15.78
CA VAL A 42 -37.07 5.63 15.92
C VAL A 42 -36.07 4.69 16.61
N LEU A 43 -36.50 3.89 17.59
CA LEU A 43 -35.62 2.88 18.21
C LEU A 43 -35.27 1.76 17.22
N MET A 44 -36.24 1.35 16.39
CA MET A 44 -35.98 0.39 15.31
C MET A 44 -35.02 0.95 14.26
N ASP A 45 -35.11 2.24 13.95
CA ASP A 45 -34.14 2.90 13.06
C ASP A 45 -32.73 2.84 13.63
N ILE A 46 -32.55 3.17 14.90
CA ILE A 46 -31.22 3.14 15.54
C ILE A 46 -30.62 1.73 15.51
N LEU A 47 -31.43 0.70 15.81
CA LEU A 47 -30.99 -0.70 15.75
C LEU A 47 -30.67 -1.15 14.32
N ALA A 48 -31.49 -0.76 13.35
CA ALA A 48 -31.27 -1.04 11.94
C ALA A 48 -29.98 -0.35 11.44
N TYR A 49 -29.74 0.90 11.82
CA TYR A 49 -28.50 1.61 11.50
C TYR A 49 -27.29 0.92 12.10
N ASN A 50 -27.32 0.55 13.38
CA ASN A 50 -26.21 -0.16 14.02
C ASN A 50 -25.90 -1.49 13.31
N THR A 51 -26.95 -2.24 12.97
CA THR A 51 -26.84 -3.52 12.25
C THR A 51 -26.28 -3.31 10.84
N HIS A 52 -26.76 -2.30 10.12
CA HIS A 52 -26.28 -1.93 8.79
C HIS A 52 -24.79 -1.57 8.80
N TYR A 53 -24.37 -0.72 9.74
CA TYR A 53 -22.95 -0.38 9.93
C TYR A 53 -22.11 -1.63 10.20
N MET A 54 -22.55 -2.48 11.14
CA MET A 54 -21.82 -3.71 11.47
C MET A 54 -21.73 -4.66 10.27
N GLY A 55 -22.82 -4.80 9.50
CA GLY A 55 -22.85 -5.59 8.28
C GLY A 55 -21.86 -5.08 7.24
N TYR A 56 -21.81 -3.78 7.01
CA TYR A 56 -20.85 -3.18 6.09
C TYR A 56 -19.40 -3.43 6.52
N TYR A 57 -19.10 -3.20 7.80
CA TYR A 57 -17.76 -3.47 8.35
C TYR A 57 -17.37 -4.94 8.23
N ALA A 58 -18.27 -5.86 8.56
CA ALA A 58 -18.03 -7.29 8.46
C ALA A 58 -17.80 -7.73 7.01
N ASN A 59 -18.55 -7.20 6.05
CA ASN A 59 -18.32 -7.47 4.62
C ASN A 59 -16.97 -6.96 4.14
N MET A 60 -16.59 -5.75 4.52
CA MET A 60 -15.30 -5.17 4.15
C MET A 60 -14.14 -5.99 4.74
N ILE A 61 -14.23 -6.39 6.01
CA ILE A 61 -13.24 -7.26 6.64
C ILE A 61 -13.22 -8.63 5.93
N GLY A 62 -14.38 -9.23 5.68
CA GLY A 62 -14.48 -10.53 5.00
C GLY A 62 -13.80 -10.54 3.63
N ASN A 63 -13.98 -9.48 2.84
CA ASN A 63 -13.28 -9.33 1.56
C ASN A 63 -11.76 -9.21 1.75
N GLU A 64 -11.29 -8.47 2.75
CA GLU A 64 -9.85 -8.30 3.02
C GLU A 64 -9.21 -9.50 3.76
N MET A 65 -10.00 -10.46 4.26
CA MET A 65 -9.49 -11.66 4.94
C MET A 65 -8.85 -12.68 3.99
N PHE A 66 -9.25 -12.71 2.73
CA PHE A 66 -8.73 -13.66 1.74
C PHE A 66 -8.02 -12.94 0.60
N MET A 67 -6.89 -13.48 0.16
CA MET A 67 -6.06 -12.86 -0.87
C MET A 67 -6.80 -12.60 -2.18
N ASP A 68 -7.66 -13.53 -2.61
CA ASP A 68 -8.38 -13.45 -3.88
C ASP A 68 -9.53 -12.42 -3.87
N SER A 69 -10.11 -12.15 -2.71
CA SER A 69 -11.18 -11.14 -2.54
C SER A 69 -10.68 -9.78 -2.06
N SER A 70 -9.42 -9.69 -1.63
CA SER A 70 -8.85 -8.46 -1.08
C SER A 70 -8.74 -7.39 -2.15
N SER A 71 -9.24 -6.20 -1.84
CA SER A 71 -9.17 -5.04 -2.73
C SER A 71 -7.99 -4.13 -2.40
N LEU A 72 -7.59 -4.07 -1.12
CA LEU A 72 -6.47 -3.25 -0.68
C LEU A 72 -5.15 -3.95 -0.99
N ARG A 73 -4.25 -3.22 -1.66
CA ARG A 73 -2.89 -3.71 -1.96
C ARG A 73 -2.16 -4.15 -0.70
N GLU A 74 -2.35 -3.45 0.42
CA GLU A 74 -1.67 -3.78 1.68
C GLU A 74 -2.10 -5.14 2.22
N SER A 75 -3.40 -5.49 2.15
CA SER A 75 -3.93 -6.80 2.54
C SER A 75 -3.37 -7.90 1.65
N VAL A 76 -3.40 -7.71 0.32
CA VAL A 76 -2.82 -8.67 -0.65
C VAL A 76 -1.34 -8.90 -0.37
N VAL A 77 -0.58 -7.82 -0.13
CA VAL A 77 0.86 -7.90 0.19
C VAL A 77 1.08 -8.62 1.53
N SER A 78 0.22 -8.40 2.53
CA SER A 78 0.30 -9.09 3.83
C SER A 78 0.06 -10.59 3.69
N HIS A 79 -0.98 -10.99 2.96
CA HIS A 79 -1.27 -12.39 2.68
C HIS A 79 -0.16 -13.05 1.86
N ALA A 80 0.35 -12.38 0.82
CA ALA A 80 1.46 -12.88 0.01
C ALA A 80 2.74 -13.11 0.82
N LYS A 81 3.03 -12.23 1.80
CA LYS A 81 4.18 -12.40 2.71
C LYS A 81 4.11 -13.69 3.51
N HIS A 82 2.92 -14.14 3.93
CA HIS A 82 2.76 -15.43 4.60
C HIS A 82 3.11 -16.61 3.68
N LEU A 83 2.92 -16.46 2.37
CA LEU A 83 3.30 -17.44 1.36
C LEU A 83 4.77 -17.32 0.92
N ASN A 84 5.59 -16.55 1.64
CA ASN A 84 6.97 -16.21 1.27
C ASN A 84 7.11 -15.50 -0.09
N VAL A 85 6.04 -14.86 -0.58
CA VAL A 85 6.08 -14.02 -1.78
C VAL A 85 6.07 -12.56 -1.35
N ILE A 86 7.20 -11.88 -1.54
CA ILE A 86 7.34 -10.47 -1.18
C ILE A 86 7.48 -9.66 -2.48
N PRO A 87 6.43 -8.92 -2.89
CA PRO A 87 6.52 -8.10 -4.08
C PRO A 87 7.59 -7.02 -3.90
N THR A 88 8.41 -6.84 -4.93
CA THR A 88 9.46 -5.82 -4.91
C THR A 88 8.86 -4.42 -4.95
N SER A 89 9.52 -3.46 -4.30
CA SER A 89 9.19 -2.04 -4.45
C SER A 89 9.58 -1.54 -5.85
N VAL A 90 9.26 -0.29 -6.13
CA VAL A 90 9.66 0.40 -7.35
C VAL A 90 11.18 0.34 -7.50
N THR A 91 11.64 -0.12 -8.66
CA THR A 91 13.07 -0.25 -8.97
C THR A 91 13.57 1.01 -9.66
N SER A 92 14.56 1.70 -9.06
CA SER A 92 15.18 2.85 -9.72
C SER A 92 15.94 2.44 -10.98
N PRO A 93 15.85 3.23 -12.07
CA PRO A 93 16.60 2.95 -13.29
C PRO A 93 18.10 3.09 -13.07
N THR A 94 18.85 2.35 -13.88
CA THR A 94 20.32 2.36 -13.91
C THR A 94 20.77 2.85 -15.29
N ALA A 95 21.71 3.80 -15.31
CA ALA A 95 22.35 4.27 -16.53
C ALA A 95 23.85 3.96 -16.50
N TYR A 96 24.45 3.79 -17.67
CA TYR A 96 25.88 3.50 -17.82
C TYR A 96 26.56 4.68 -18.49
N LEU A 97 27.60 5.23 -17.85
CA LEU A 97 28.35 6.37 -18.36
C LEU A 97 29.77 5.96 -18.76
N ASN A 98 30.20 6.52 -19.89
CA ASN A 98 31.59 6.49 -20.34
C ASN A 98 32.13 7.93 -20.28
N MET A 99 33.19 8.14 -19.50
CA MET A 99 33.73 9.47 -19.27
C MET A 99 35.26 9.43 -19.26
N THR A 100 35.85 10.50 -19.78
CA THR A 100 37.29 10.75 -19.77
C THR A 100 37.59 11.96 -18.90
N PHE A 101 38.61 11.87 -18.05
CA PHE A 101 39.02 12.92 -17.14
C PHE A 101 40.37 13.49 -17.56
N THR A 102 40.51 14.81 -17.47
CA THR A 102 41.75 15.55 -17.71
C THR A 102 42.17 16.25 -16.41
N PRO A 103 42.79 15.53 -15.45
CA PRO A 103 43.21 16.13 -14.18
C PRO A 103 44.38 17.11 -14.40
N THR A 104 44.52 18.08 -13.50
CA THR A 104 45.71 18.93 -13.45
C THR A 104 46.88 18.12 -12.86
N GLY A 105 47.96 17.96 -13.63
CA GLY A 105 49.13 17.14 -13.25
C GLY A 105 49.07 15.68 -13.73
N SER A 106 49.77 14.77 -13.03
CA SER A 106 49.81 13.33 -13.34
C SER A 106 49.63 12.48 -12.08
N PRO A 107 48.43 12.48 -11.47
CA PRO A 107 48.16 11.68 -10.27
C PRO A 107 48.21 10.18 -10.55
N VAL A 108 48.65 9.37 -9.59
CA VAL A 108 48.76 7.91 -9.75
C VAL A 108 47.40 7.24 -10.00
N SER A 109 46.32 7.79 -9.42
CA SER A 109 44.95 7.28 -9.58
C SER A 109 43.92 8.39 -9.36
N LEU A 110 42.74 8.25 -9.97
CA LEU A 110 41.56 9.05 -9.67
C LEU A 110 40.49 8.15 -9.03
N THR A 111 39.75 8.66 -8.06
CA THR A 111 38.66 7.90 -7.42
C THR A 111 37.35 8.64 -7.55
N ILE A 112 36.37 8.01 -8.21
CA ILE A 112 34.98 8.42 -8.16
C ILE A 112 34.43 7.87 -6.84
N ALA A 113 34.17 8.75 -5.88
CA ALA A 113 33.63 8.35 -4.59
C ALA A 113 32.22 7.74 -4.74
N LYS A 114 31.82 6.91 -3.77
CA LYS A 114 30.41 6.56 -3.60
C LYS A 114 29.62 7.85 -3.35
N ASN A 115 28.39 7.93 -3.86
CA ASN A 115 27.51 9.08 -3.72
C ASN A 115 27.94 10.34 -4.51
N THR A 116 28.75 10.18 -5.57
CA THR A 116 28.95 11.24 -6.57
C THR A 116 27.64 11.46 -7.33
N LYS A 117 27.22 12.72 -7.44
CA LYS A 117 25.93 13.11 -8.03
C LYS A 117 26.06 13.46 -9.50
N PHE A 118 25.13 12.99 -10.29
CA PHE A 118 24.94 13.35 -11.70
C PHE A 118 23.52 13.86 -11.87
N THR A 119 23.34 14.95 -12.60
CA THR A 119 22.02 15.54 -12.87
C THR A 119 21.77 15.56 -14.36
N THR A 120 20.56 15.20 -14.75
CA THR A 120 20.09 15.32 -16.14
C THR A 120 18.71 15.95 -16.15
N SER A 121 18.34 16.61 -17.24
CA SER A 121 17.02 17.18 -17.44
C SER A 121 16.37 16.55 -18.66
N ILE A 122 15.20 15.95 -18.48
CA ILE A 122 14.40 15.38 -19.56
C ILE A 122 13.03 16.05 -19.50
N SER A 123 12.61 16.69 -20.59
CA SER A 123 11.30 17.37 -20.67
C SER A 123 11.03 18.35 -19.50
N ALA A 124 12.05 19.15 -19.14
CA ALA A 124 12.04 20.11 -18.03
C ALA A 124 11.93 19.50 -16.61
N ILE A 125 12.00 18.18 -16.46
CA ILE A 125 12.09 17.49 -15.16
C ILE A 125 13.56 17.14 -14.89
N SER A 126 14.06 17.57 -13.73
CA SER A 126 15.43 17.28 -13.29
C SER A 126 15.50 15.96 -12.54
N TYR A 127 16.36 15.07 -13.00
CA TYR A 127 16.63 13.77 -12.39
C TYR A 127 18.04 13.75 -11.79
N THR A 128 18.17 13.12 -10.62
CA THR A 128 19.45 12.96 -9.94
C THR A 128 19.83 11.49 -9.89
N PHE A 129 21.05 11.20 -10.31
CA PHE A 129 21.67 9.89 -10.25
C PHE A 129 22.87 9.92 -9.32
N THR A 130 23.15 8.79 -8.68
CA THR A 130 24.28 8.63 -7.75
C THR A 130 25.07 7.35 -8.04
N THR A 131 26.37 7.38 -7.72
CA THR A 131 27.22 6.18 -7.75
C THR A 131 26.97 5.32 -6.51
N THR A 132 26.72 4.03 -6.72
CA THR A 132 26.43 3.08 -5.63
C THR A 132 27.68 2.59 -4.91
N SER A 133 28.83 2.61 -5.59
CA SER A 133 30.14 2.19 -5.10
C SER A 133 31.22 3.20 -5.50
N ALA A 134 32.35 3.17 -4.80
CA ALA A 134 33.52 3.94 -5.19
C ALA A 134 34.27 3.19 -6.30
N THR A 135 34.67 3.89 -7.36
CA THR A 135 35.41 3.34 -8.49
C THR A 135 36.73 4.06 -8.63
N THR A 136 37.84 3.33 -8.56
CA THR A 136 39.18 3.87 -8.77
C THR A 136 39.59 3.66 -10.24
N ILE A 137 40.10 4.72 -10.85
CA ILE A 137 40.55 4.81 -12.23
C ILE A 137 42.07 4.94 -12.21
N LEU A 138 42.72 4.05 -12.95
CA LEU A 138 44.15 4.12 -13.22
C LEU A 138 44.35 4.64 -14.65
N PRO A 139 45.35 5.50 -14.89
CA PRO A 139 45.61 6.02 -16.23
C PRO A 139 46.08 4.90 -17.16
N ALA A 140 45.52 4.86 -18.37
CA ALA A 140 46.01 4.03 -19.47
C ALA A 140 46.57 4.96 -20.55
N ALA A 141 47.86 4.84 -20.87
CA ALA A 141 48.55 5.71 -21.84
C ALA A 141 48.36 7.22 -21.57
N GLY A 142 48.35 7.63 -20.29
CA GLY A 142 48.16 9.03 -19.88
C GLY A 142 46.71 9.53 -19.91
N VAL A 143 45.75 8.69 -20.33
CA VAL A 143 44.32 9.01 -20.33
C VAL A 143 43.63 8.36 -19.15
N TYR A 144 42.95 9.17 -18.35
CA TYR A 144 42.08 8.68 -17.28
C TYR A 144 40.68 8.50 -17.85
N SER A 145 40.23 7.26 -18.01
CA SER A 145 38.91 6.96 -18.55
C SER A 145 38.17 5.94 -17.69
N VAL A 146 36.87 6.09 -17.60
CA VAL A 146 35.97 5.09 -17.02
C VAL A 146 34.99 4.65 -18.10
N THR A 147 34.82 3.34 -18.22
CA THR A 147 33.81 2.75 -19.10
C THR A 147 32.79 1.98 -18.26
N ASN A 148 31.54 1.99 -18.70
CA ASN A 148 30.41 1.31 -18.05
C ASN A 148 30.24 1.67 -16.56
N LEU A 149 30.43 2.95 -16.19
CA LEU A 149 30.14 3.40 -14.84
C LEU A 149 28.63 3.35 -14.59
N ALA A 150 28.20 2.39 -13.77
CA ALA A 150 26.79 2.25 -13.39
C ALA A 150 26.40 3.35 -12.38
N ILE A 151 25.43 4.17 -12.77
CA ILE A 151 24.81 5.18 -11.92
C ILE A 151 23.33 4.83 -11.72
N LYS A 152 22.80 5.07 -10.51
CA LYS A 152 21.41 4.72 -10.16
C LYS A 152 20.64 5.95 -9.77
N GLU A 153 19.39 6.05 -10.25
CA GLU A 153 18.53 7.19 -9.92
C GLU A 153 18.18 7.20 -8.43
N GLY A 154 18.23 8.40 -7.85
CA GLY A 154 17.82 8.67 -6.47
C GLY A 154 18.96 9.17 -5.59
N LYS A 155 18.71 9.15 -4.28
CA LYS A 155 19.61 9.63 -3.24
C LYS A 155 19.96 8.49 -2.29
N ILE A 156 21.24 8.35 -1.96
CA ILE A 156 21.69 7.41 -0.94
C ILE A 156 21.26 7.93 0.43
N LEU A 157 20.55 7.09 1.20
CA LEU A 157 20.14 7.36 2.57
C LEU A 157 20.86 6.38 3.50
N ASN A 158 21.57 6.92 4.50
CA ASN A 158 22.21 6.13 5.54
C ASN A 158 21.43 6.30 6.84
N LYS A 159 21.11 5.19 7.52
CA LYS A 159 20.49 5.18 8.86
C LYS A 159 21.31 4.26 9.75
N SER A 160 21.72 4.74 10.92
CA SER A 160 22.37 3.94 11.97
C SER A 160 21.40 3.73 13.12
N TYR A 161 21.30 2.49 13.59
CA TYR A 161 20.44 2.10 14.71
C TYR A 161 21.33 1.52 15.81
N THR A 162 21.15 1.99 17.04
CA THR A 162 21.73 1.35 18.22
C THR A 162 20.72 0.33 18.74
N VAL A 163 21.19 -0.87 19.04
CA VAL A 163 20.38 -1.96 19.61
C VAL A 163 20.17 -1.73 21.09
#